data_AF-A0A960QAZ7-F1
#
_entry.id   AF-A0A960QAZ7-F1
#
_cell.length_a   1.000
_cell.length_b   1.000
_cell.length_c   1.000
_cell.angle_alpha   90.00
_cell.angle_beta   90.00
_cell.angle_gamma   90.00
#
_symmetry.space_group_name_H-M   'P 1'
#
loop_
_entity.id
_entity.type
_entity.pdbx_description
1 polymer ?
#
loop_
_entity_poly.entity_id
_entity_poly.type
_entity_poly.pdbx_seq_one_letter_code
_entity_poly.pdbx_strand_id
1 'polypeptide(L)'
;MQDLPAPRRLLWGTMRKLRFIPEGGSLVAVSQRCFQARYLLNPNRRVNILLTGIVARAQQLYDVQIIGVSALSNHLHFLLWVHDARQLARFMNHVAGNIAREVGRIRGWSGSFWGERYTAVLVDDEEAAQAQQLSYLLEQGCKEDLVATPRQWPGLHAASAILSGRGLDGEWIDRTSCYRSQRRMEGELSSNQAFTTRVRIRLSKLPCWDHLEWEEYRDQVRSLIREIEQITAQRHTNQGTRPLGRRAVLRQNPQHRPQRAKRSRTPLVHAASRAARLRVLEAYRAFVARYRQAAKQLKQGRLGVRFPPGSFPPALPFVASRSCVPVT
;
A
#
# COMPACT_ATOMS: atom_id res chain seq x y z
N MET A 1 -19.91 -18.92 24.14
CA MET A 1 -20.04 -17.47 24.35
C MET A 1 -19.57 -17.18 25.77
N GLN A 2 -18.28 -16.89 25.94
CA GLN A 2 -17.69 -16.45 27.21
C GLN A 2 -16.81 -15.25 26.88
N ASP A 3 -17.18 -14.11 27.45
CA ASP A 3 -16.52 -12.82 27.27
C ASP A 3 -15.07 -12.90 27.75
N LEU A 4 -14.14 -12.78 26.79
CA LEU A 4 -12.76 -12.44 27.11
C LEU A 4 -12.75 -11.01 27.67
N PRO A 5 -12.15 -10.75 28.83
CA PRO A 5 -12.10 -9.42 29.39
C PRO A 5 -11.40 -8.48 28.41
N ALA A 6 -12.03 -7.34 28.14
CA ALA A 6 -11.46 -6.27 27.34
C ALA A 6 -10.04 -5.98 27.86
N PRO A 7 -9.01 -5.92 26.99
CA PRO A 7 -7.66 -5.63 27.45
C PRO A 7 -7.66 -4.26 28.13
N ARG A 8 -7.47 -4.29 29.46
CA ARG A 8 -7.34 -3.14 30.34
C ARG A 8 -6.39 -2.12 29.70
N ARG A 9 -6.75 -0.84 29.78
CA ARG A 9 -5.92 0.30 29.37
C ARG A 9 -4.57 0.27 30.09
N LEU A 10 -3.60 -0.47 29.55
CA LEU A 10 -2.17 -0.36 29.86
C LEU A 10 -1.65 0.94 29.25
N LEU A 11 -1.92 2.09 29.90
CA LEU A 11 -1.14 3.33 29.79
C LEU A 11 -0.54 3.60 28.38
N TRP A 12 -1.39 3.62 27.35
CA TRP A 12 -1.00 3.96 25.98
C TRP A 12 -0.86 5.48 25.86
N GLY A 13 0.25 6.03 26.37
CA GLY A 13 0.65 7.39 25.99
C GLY A 13 0.91 7.43 24.48
N THR A 14 0.09 8.21 23.74
CA THR A 14 0.28 8.94 22.46
C THR A 14 1.36 8.50 21.44
N MET A 15 1.85 7.27 21.46
CA MET A 15 2.79 6.73 20.47
C MET A 15 2.04 5.86 19.46
N ARG A 16 2.24 6.22 18.18
CA ARG A 16 1.73 5.45 17.04
C ARG A 16 2.37 4.05 17.04
N LYS A 17 1.68 3.06 16.44
CA LYS A 17 2.20 1.70 16.22
C LYS A 17 3.59 1.77 15.56
N LEU A 18 4.58 1.08 16.13
CA LEU A 18 5.91 0.98 15.55
C LEU A 18 5.85 0.12 14.30
N ARG A 19 6.63 0.47 13.28
CA ARG A 19 6.81 -0.41 12.11
C ARG A 19 7.62 -1.62 12.55
N PHE A 20 7.15 -2.79 12.17
CA PHE A 20 7.74 -4.06 12.53
C PHE A 20 7.62 -4.98 11.32
N ILE A 21 8.77 -5.44 10.84
CA ILE A 21 8.92 -6.55 9.89
C ILE A 21 9.88 -7.51 10.59
N PRO A 22 9.53 -8.80 10.75
CA PRO A 22 10.44 -9.79 11.31
C PRO A 22 11.75 -9.88 10.54
N GLU A 23 12.79 -10.37 11.21
CA GLU A 23 14.04 -10.73 10.54
C GLU A 23 13.78 -11.85 9.51
N GLY A 24 14.45 -11.78 8.36
CA GLY A 24 14.17 -12.66 7.21
C GLY A 24 13.10 -12.14 6.25
N GLY A 25 12.39 -11.06 6.60
CA GLY A 25 11.35 -10.46 5.76
C GLY A 25 9.96 -11.01 6.04
N SER A 26 8.97 -10.48 5.33
CA SER A 26 7.56 -10.88 5.49
C SER A 26 6.72 -10.45 4.30
N LEU A 27 5.66 -11.23 4.06
CA LEU A 27 4.51 -10.77 3.28
C LEU A 27 3.73 -9.71 4.09
N VAL A 28 3.35 -8.62 3.43
CA VAL A 28 2.61 -7.51 4.05
C VAL A 28 1.45 -7.05 3.16
N ALA A 29 0.28 -6.96 3.78
CA ALA A 29 -0.89 -6.31 3.19
C ALA A 29 -0.81 -4.80 3.50
N VAL A 30 -0.76 -3.99 2.45
CA VAL A 30 -0.61 -2.53 2.55
C VAL A 30 -1.85 -1.86 2.02
N SER A 31 -2.33 -0.84 2.72
CA SER A 31 -3.42 0.02 2.24
C SER A 31 -3.11 1.50 2.46
N GLN A 32 -3.57 2.35 1.54
CA GLN A 32 -3.47 3.80 1.68
C GLN A 32 -4.68 4.49 1.06
N ARG A 33 -5.33 5.37 1.83
CA ARG A 33 -6.59 6.02 1.45
C ARG A 33 -6.37 7.49 1.13
N CYS A 34 -7.04 7.97 0.08
CA CYS A 34 -7.05 9.37 -0.30
C CYS A 34 -7.68 10.23 0.80
N PHE A 35 -7.29 11.50 0.83
CA PHE A 35 -7.83 12.48 1.76
C PHE A 35 -9.36 12.55 1.67
N GLN A 36 -10.02 12.48 2.83
CA GLN A 36 -11.49 12.40 2.94
C GLN A 36 -12.14 11.27 2.10
N ALA A 37 -11.38 10.21 1.78
CA ALA A 37 -11.83 9.13 0.89
C ALA A 37 -12.32 9.62 -0.49
N ARG A 38 -11.80 10.76 -0.97
CA ARG A 38 -12.12 11.30 -2.30
C ARG A 38 -11.67 10.38 -3.42
N TYR A 39 -12.37 10.44 -4.55
CA TYR A 39 -12.09 9.64 -5.73
C TYR A 39 -10.88 10.12 -6.56
N LEU A 40 -9.82 10.60 -5.92
CA LEU A 40 -8.67 11.19 -6.62
C LEU A 40 -7.95 10.20 -7.54
N LEU A 41 -8.01 8.92 -7.21
CA LEU A 41 -7.48 7.81 -8.01
C LEU A 41 -8.50 7.22 -9.00
N ASN A 42 -9.64 7.88 -9.20
CA ASN A 42 -10.63 7.48 -10.20
C ASN A 42 -9.92 7.13 -11.52
N PRO A 43 -10.20 5.97 -12.12
CA PRO A 43 -9.38 5.49 -13.22
C PRO A 43 -9.64 6.27 -14.52
N ASN A 44 -8.56 6.53 -15.25
CA ASN A 44 -8.59 6.88 -16.67
C ASN A 44 -7.27 6.45 -17.30
N ARG A 45 -7.16 6.49 -18.63
CA ARG A 45 -5.96 6.02 -19.35
C ARG A 45 -4.67 6.64 -18.81
N ARG A 46 -4.65 7.96 -18.62
CA ARG A 46 -3.46 8.71 -18.18
C ARG A 46 -3.09 8.38 -16.73
N VAL A 47 -4.06 8.34 -15.83
CA VAL A 47 -3.86 7.97 -14.42
C VAL A 47 -3.34 6.52 -14.33
N ASN A 48 -3.95 5.58 -15.04
CA ASN A 48 -3.56 4.17 -14.99
C ASN A 48 -2.12 3.94 -15.45
N ILE A 49 -1.72 4.55 -16.58
CA ILE A 49 -0.36 4.47 -17.11
C ILE A 49 0.65 5.03 -16.11
N LEU A 50 0.35 6.17 -15.49
CA LEU A 50 1.22 6.80 -14.50
C LEU A 50 1.29 6.04 -13.19
N LEU A 51 0.16 5.57 -12.66
CA LEU A 51 0.14 4.75 -11.44
C LEU A 51 1.01 3.50 -11.66
N THR A 52 0.83 2.84 -12.80
CA THR A 52 1.62 1.65 -13.17
C THR A 52 3.10 2.00 -13.26
N GLY A 53 3.44 3.12 -13.92
CA GLY A 53 4.82 3.56 -14.07
C GLY A 53 5.51 3.94 -12.76
N ILE A 54 4.80 4.62 -11.86
CA ILE A 54 5.29 4.98 -10.53
C ILE A 54 5.58 3.72 -9.70
N VAL A 55 4.68 2.74 -9.71
CA VAL A 55 4.86 1.49 -8.98
C VAL A 55 6.00 0.66 -9.58
N ALA A 56 6.07 0.55 -10.90
CA ALA A 56 7.16 -0.14 -11.59
C ALA A 56 8.53 0.51 -11.30
N ARG A 57 8.60 1.85 -11.28
CA ARG A 57 9.82 2.56 -10.93
C ARG A 57 10.22 2.32 -9.47
N ALA A 58 9.25 2.32 -8.55
CA ALA A 58 9.52 1.99 -7.15
C ALA A 58 10.03 0.55 -6.99
N GLN A 59 9.46 -0.39 -7.74
CA GLN A 59 9.92 -1.79 -7.75
C GLN A 59 11.40 -1.89 -8.15
N GLN A 60 11.81 -1.21 -9.22
CA GLN A 60 13.22 -1.18 -9.67
C GLN A 60 14.18 -0.56 -8.65
N LEU A 61 13.73 0.44 -7.89
CA LEU A 61 14.59 1.19 -6.97
C LEU A 61 14.78 0.51 -5.61
N TYR A 62 13.82 -0.30 -5.19
CA TYR A 62 13.77 -0.82 -3.83
C TYR A 62 13.68 -2.34 -3.75
N ASP A 63 13.67 -3.05 -4.88
CA ASP A 63 13.66 -4.52 -4.95
C ASP A 63 12.54 -5.16 -4.12
N VAL A 64 11.35 -4.56 -4.16
CA VAL A 64 10.16 -5.08 -3.50
C VAL A 64 9.48 -6.08 -4.43
N GLN A 65 9.17 -7.26 -3.90
CA GLN A 65 8.35 -8.23 -4.62
C GLN A 65 6.87 -7.83 -4.52
N ILE A 66 6.23 -7.65 -5.67
CA ILE A 66 4.82 -7.23 -5.75
C ILE A 66 4.01 -8.47 -6.11
N ILE A 67 3.26 -9.00 -5.15
CA ILE A 67 2.36 -10.13 -5.39
C ILE A 67 1.08 -9.63 -6.05
N GLY A 68 0.57 -8.49 -5.56
CA GLY A 68 -0.65 -7.88 -6.09
C GLY A 68 -0.71 -6.38 -5.83
N VAL A 69 -1.43 -5.68 -6.70
CA VAL A 69 -1.76 -4.25 -6.60
C VAL A 69 -3.20 -4.03 -7.05
N SER A 70 -3.89 -3.14 -6.35
CA SER A 70 -5.23 -2.68 -6.74
C SER A 70 -5.39 -1.20 -6.39
N ALA A 71 -5.68 -0.38 -7.40
CA ALA A 71 -5.95 1.05 -7.25
C ALA A 71 -7.44 1.31 -7.51
N LEU A 72 -8.17 1.52 -6.42
CA LEU A 72 -9.57 1.89 -6.42
C LEU A 72 -9.70 3.40 -6.53
N SER A 73 -10.91 3.91 -6.74
CA SER A 73 -11.11 5.36 -6.92
C SER A 73 -10.59 6.19 -5.75
N ASN A 74 -10.68 5.71 -4.51
CA ASN A 74 -10.28 6.46 -3.30
C ASN A 74 -9.17 5.82 -2.46
N HIS A 75 -8.66 4.65 -2.82
CA HIS A 75 -7.61 4.00 -2.04
C HIS A 75 -6.83 3.00 -2.88
N LEU A 76 -5.69 2.60 -2.34
CA LEU A 76 -4.73 1.71 -2.97
C LEU A 76 -4.46 0.55 -2.02
N HIS A 77 -4.38 -0.67 -2.55
CA HIS A 77 -3.94 -1.85 -1.86
C HIS A 77 -2.73 -2.47 -2.55
N PHE A 78 -1.83 -3.04 -1.75
CA PHE A 78 -0.80 -3.94 -2.22
C PHE A 78 -0.74 -5.19 -1.34
N LEU A 79 -0.25 -6.26 -1.95
CA LEU A 79 0.32 -7.40 -1.26
C LEU A 79 1.79 -7.48 -1.69
N LEU A 80 2.70 -7.23 -0.74
CA LEU A 80 4.13 -7.06 -1.00
C LEU A 80 4.92 -8.02 -0.13
N TRP A 81 5.99 -8.60 -0.65
CA TRP A 81 7.01 -9.22 0.18
C TRP A 81 8.19 -8.27 0.32
N VAL A 82 8.65 -8.06 1.55
CA VAL A 82 9.70 -7.08 1.90
C VAL A 82 10.68 -7.69 2.90
N HIS A 83 11.96 -7.35 2.76
CA HIS A 83 13.03 -7.78 3.66
C HIS A 83 12.97 -7.10 5.02
N ASP A 84 12.63 -5.80 5.05
CA ASP A 84 12.61 -5.03 6.29
C ASP A 84 11.66 -3.81 6.23
N ALA A 85 11.51 -3.14 7.38
CA ALA A 85 10.66 -1.96 7.51
C ALA A 85 11.17 -0.73 6.74
N ARG A 86 12.47 -0.64 6.44
CA ARG A 86 13.11 0.46 5.68
C ARG A 86 12.82 0.33 4.19
N GLN A 87 12.94 -0.86 3.64
CA GLN A 87 12.59 -1.16 2.25
C GLN A 87 11.13 -0.79 1.98
N LEU A 88 10.20 -1.29 2.80
CA LEU A 88 8.78 -0.95 2.70
C LEU A 88 8.52 0.56 2.81
N ALA A 89 9.17 1.23 3.77
CA ALA A 89 9.02 2.66 3.97
C ALA A 89 9.49 3.48 2.78
N ARG A 90 10.63 3.11 2.16
CA ARG A 90 11.17 3.78 0.98
C ARG A 90 10.29 3.56 -0.24
N PHE A 91 9.86 2.32 -0.47
CA PHE A 91 8.92 1.98 -1.54
C PHE A 91 7.63 2.79 -1.42
N MET A 92 6.97 2.75 -0.26
CA MET A 92 5.71 3.48 -0.07
C MET A 92 5.90 4.99 -0.08
N ASN A 93 7.03 5.53 0.38
CA ASN A 93 7.32 6.96 0.27
C ASN A 93 7.42 7.39 -1.20
N HIS A 94 8.12 6.62 -2.03
CA HIS A 94 8.23 6.88 -3.46
C HIS A 94 6.87 6.79 -4.14
N VAL A 95 6.13 5.70 -3.94
CA VAL A 95 4.82 5.48 -4.56
C VAL A 95 3.84 6.58 -4.13
N ALA A 96 3.63 6.76 -2.83
CA ALA A 96 2.65 7.71 -2.31
C ALA A 96 3.00 9.16 -2.71
N GLY A 97 4.27 9.54 -2.64
CA GLY A 97 4.73 10.89 -2.97
C GLY A 97 4.59 11.21 -4.46
N ASN A 98 4.96 10.27 -5.34
CA ASN A 98 4.83 10.48 -6.78
C ASN A 98 3.37 10.45 -7.23
N ILE A 99 2.55 9.54 -6.70
CA ILE A 99 1.10 9.54 -6.99
C ILE A 99 0.48 10.87 -6.59
N ALA A 100 0.75 11.35 -5.37
CA ALA A 100 0.19 12.61 -4.89
C ALA A 100 0.52 13.79 -5.81
N ARG A 101 1.76 13.86 -6.29
CA ARG A 101 2.23 14.92 -7.20
C ARG A 101 1.69 14.75 -8.63
N GLU A 102 1.80 13.58 -9.23
CA GLU A 102 1.40 13.37 -10.64
C GLU A 102 -0.12 13.34 -10.82
N VAL A 103 -0.83 12.58 -9.97
CA VAL A 103 -2.29 12.54 -10.02
C VAL A 103 -2.87 13.87 -9.54
N GLY A 104 -2.25 14.52 -8.53
CA GLY A 104 -2.62 15.87 -8.11
C GLY A 104 -2.60 16.86 -9.28
N ARG A 105 -1.53 16.88 -10.07
CA ARG A 105 -1.46 17.72 -11.29
C ARG A 105 -2.54 17.39 -12.31
N ILE A 106 -2.84 16.11 -12.55
CA ILE A 106 -3.89 15.70 -13.49
C ILE A 106 -5.29 16.13 -13.02
N ARG A 107 -5.51 16.10 -11.70
CA ARG A 107 -6.81 16.41 -11.09
C ARG A 107 -6.99 17.87 -10.73
N GLY A 108 -5.97 18.72 -10.93
CA GLY A 108 -5.96 20.09 -10.43
C GLY A 108 -6.09 20.14 -8.89
N TRP A 109 -5.56 19.14 -8.19
CA TRP A 109 -5.69 19.00 -6.75
C TRP A 109 -4.47 19.56 -6.03
N SER A 110 -4.71 20.46 -5.07
CA SER A 110 -3.70 21.02 -4.17
C SER A 110 -3.92 20.56 -2.73
N GLY A 111 -2.86 20.53 -1.92
CA GLY A 111 -2.92 20.15 -0.51
C GLY A 111 -2.77 18.64 -0.28
N SER A 112 -3.36 18.13 0.80
CA SER A 112 -3.19 16.72 1.19
C SER A 112 -3.87 15.79 0.19
N PHE A 113 -3.08 14.90 -0.42
CA PHE A 113 -3.62 13.86 -1.31
C PHE A 113 -4.06 12.63 -0.52
N TRP A 114 -3.30 12.24 0.50
CA TRP A 114 -3.58 11.10 1.36
C TRP A 114 -4.23 11.54 2.68
N GLY A 115 -5.13 10.74 3.21
CA GLY A 115 -5.80 11.04 4.47
C GLY A 115 -4.94 10.76 5.70
N GLU A 116 -4.06 9.78 5.58
CA GLU A 116 -3.17 9.30 6.63
C GLU A 116 -1.97 8.59 6.02
N ARG A 117 -1.02 8.17 6.87
CA ARG A 117 0.08 7.31 6.43
C ARG A 117 -0.49 5.96 5.99
N TYR A 118 0.20 5.30 5.05
CA TYR A 118 -0.16 3.92 4.72
C TYR A 118 -0.20 3.03 5.97
N THR A 119 -1.10 2.06 5.93
CA THR A 119 -1.19 0.97 6.88
C THR A 119 -0.49 -0.24 6.29
N ALA A 120 0.31 -0.93 7.09
CA ALA A 120 0.92 -2.21 6.75
C ALA A 120 0.61 -3.23 7.83
N VAL A 121 0.14 -4.40 7.42
CA VAL A 121 -0.22 -5.52 8.28
C VAL A 121 0.57 -6.74 7.82
N LEU A 122 1.22 -7.42 8.76
CA LEU A 122 1.90 -8.67 8.45
C LEU A 122 0.87 -9.70 7.98
N VAL A 123 1.25 -10.52 7.02
CA VAL A 123 0.50 -11.71 6.63
C VAL A 123 1.32 -12.91 7.06
N ASP A 124 0.71 -13.80 7.83
CA ASP A 124 1.38 -15.00 8.31
C ASP A 124 1.70 -15.96 7.17
N ASP A 125 2.61 -16.92 7.42
CA ASP A 125 3.07 -17.88 6.43
C ASP A 125 2.06 -19.00 6.14
N GLU A 126 1.02 -19.12 6.98
CA GLU A 126 -0.12 -20.00 6.73
C GLU A 126 -0.72 -19.73 5.34
N GLU A 127 -0.80 -20.77 4.51
CA GLU A 127 -1.39 -20.69 3.16
C GLU A 127 -2.77 -20.04 3.18
N ALA A 128 -3.63 -20.44 4.13
CA ALA A 128 -4.96 -19.86 4.30
C ALA A 128 -4.92 -18.34 4.56
N ALA A 129 -3.93 -17.84 5.32
CA ALA A 129 -3.79 -16.40 5.57
C ALA A 129 -3.35 -15.66 4.31
N GLN A 130 -2.36 -16.21 3.59
CA GLN A 130 -1.83 -15.62 2.37
C GLN A 130 -2.87 -15.62 1.23
N ALA A 131 -3.50 -16.77 0.96
CA ALA A 131 -4.53 -16.93 -0.05
C ALA A 131 -5.74 -16.02 0.22
N GLN A 132 -6.14 -15.89 1.49
CA GLN A 132 -7.21 -14.96 1.88
C GLN A 132 -6.83 -13.51 1.60
N GLN A 133 -5.57 -13.09 1.83
CA GLN A 133 -5.15 -11.72 1.53
C GLN A 133 -5.03 -11.45 0.03
N LEU A 134 -4.60 -12.43 -0.76
CA LEU A 134 -4.63 -12.32 -2.22
C LEU A 134 -6.08 -12.22 -2.72
N SER A 135 -6.98 -13.08 -2.23
CA SER A 135 -8.41 -13.02 -2.54
C SER A 135 -9.01 -11.66 -2.19
N TYR A 136 -8.76 -11.15 -0.97
CA TYR A 136 -9.21 -9.81 -0.55
C TYR A 136 -8.73 -8.69 -1.48
N LEU A 137 -7.48 -8.76 -1.94
CA LEU A 137 -6.91 -7.78 -2.88
C LEU A 137 -7.59 -7.89 -4.25
N LEU A 138 -7.84 -9.10 -4.72
CA LEU A 138 -8.49 -9.35 -6.01
C LEU A 138 -9.98 -8.98 -5.99
N GLU A 139 -10.65 -9.09 -4.85
CA GLU A 139 -12.07 -8.75 -4.67
C GLU A 139 -12.34 -7.24 -4.77
N GLN A 140 -11.30 -6.40 -4.72
CA GLN A 140 -11.46 -4.95 -4.77
C GLN A 140 -12.09 -4.50 -6.10
N GLY A 141 -13.17 -3.73 -6.00
CA GLY A 141 -14.05 -3.36 -7.11
C GLY A 141 -15.33 -4.19 -7.13
N CYS A 142 -15.26 -5.49 -6.86
CA CYS A 142 -16.44 -6.34 -6.69
C CYS A 142 -17.08 -6.14 -5.33
N LYS A 143 -16.26 -6.10 -4.28
CA LYS A 143 -16.68 -5.86 -2.90
C LYS A 143 -17.38 -4.51 -2.68
N GLU A 144 -16.98 -3.50 -3.45
CA GLU A 144 -17.54 -2.15 -3.43
C GLU A 144 -18.73 -1.98 -4.39
N ASP A 145 -19.26 -3.08 -4.95
CA ASP A 145 -20.40 -3.08 -5.88
C ASP A 145 -20.14 -2.28 -7.16
N LEU A 146 -18.88 -2.19 -7.60
CA LEU A 146 -18.49 -1.38 -8.76
C LEU A 146 -18.41 -2.20 -10.05
N VAL A 147 -17.97 -3.46 -9.98
CA VAL A 147 -17.84 -4.37 -11.14
C VAL A 147 -18.22 -5.81 -10.76
N ALA A 148 -18.66 -6.61 -11.73
CA ALA A 148 -19.09 -7.99 -11.48
C ALA A 148 -17.92 -8.97 -11.31
N THR A 149 -16.79 -8.68 -11.96
CA THR A 149 -15.55 -9.48 -11.90
C THR A 149 -14.35 -8.56 -11.72
N PRO A 150 -13.30 -8.99 -10.99
CA PRO A 150 -12.06 -8.22 -10.82
C PRO A 150 -11.45 -7.76 -12.16
N ARG A 151 -11.60 -8.56 -13.22
CA ARG A 151 -11.06 -8.27 -14.55
C ARG A 151 -11.75 -7.10 -15.25
N GLN A 152 -12.94 -6.72 -14.81
CA GLN A 152 -13.69 -5.57 -15.37
C GLN A 152 -13.29 -4.24 -14.75
N TRP A 153 -12.49 -4.22 -13.67
CA TRP A 153 -12.02 -2.99 -13.08
C TRP A 153 -11.24 -2.15 -14.11
N PRO A 154 -11.64 -0.89 -14.37
CA PRO A 154 -10.99 -0.08 -15.40
C PRO A 154 -9.64 0.52 -15.00
N GLY A 155 -9.23 0.41 -13.74
CA GLY A 155 -7.99 0.96 -13.20
C GLY A 155 -6.83 -0.03 -13.12
N LEU A 156 -5.77 0.37 -12.43
CA LEU A 156 -4.65 -0.53 -12.10
C LEU A 156 -5.15 -1.65 -11.17
N HIS A 157 -5.07 -2.90 -11.63
CA HIS A 157 -5.48 -4.09 -10.88
C HIS A 157 -4.70 -5.32 -11.34
N ALA A 158 -4.26 -6.17 -10.40
CA ALA A 158 -3.40 -7.31 -10.70
C ALA A 158 -4.11 -8.49 -11.40
N ALA A 159 -5.41 -8.69 -11.19
CA ALA A 159 -6.15 -9.87 -11.67
C ALA A 159 -5.88 -10.24 -13.15
N SER A 160 -6.04 -9.29 -14.08
CA SER A 160 -5.85 -9.56 -15.50
C SER A 160 -4.38 -9.83 -15.86
N ALA A 161 -3.44 -9.19 -15.17
CA ALA A 161 -2.01 -9.40 -15.37
C ALA A 161 -1.57 -10.79 -14.91
N ILE A 162 -2.02 -11.23 -13.72
CA ILE A 162 -1.73 -12.57 -13.20
C ILE A 162 -2.26 -13.63 -14.17
N LEU A 163 -3.56 -13.57 -14.51
CA LEU A 163 -4.19 -14.58 -15.36
C LEU A 163 -3.63 -14.66 -16.78
N SER A 164 -3.16 -13.54 -17.33
CA SER A 164 -2.56 -13.52 -18.67
C SER A 164 -1.07 -13.83 -18.69
N GLY A 165 -0.42 -13.89 -17.52
CA GLY A 165 1.04 -14.00 -17.42
C GLY A 165 1.79 -12.78 -17.92
N ARG A 166 1.10 -11.65 -18.15
CA ARG A 166 1.71 -10.41 -18.65
C ARG A 166 1.90 -9.44 -17.50
N GLY A 167 3.03 -8.71 -17.50
CA GLY A 167 3.22 -7.61 -16.57
C GLY A 167 2.27 -6.44 -16.85
N LEU A 168 2.25 -5.46 -15.95
CA LEU A 168 1.48 -4.23 -16.13
C LEU A 168 2.41 -3.14 -16.67
N ASP A 169 2.14 -2.68 -17.89
CA ASP A 169 2.94 -1.65 -18.55
C ASP A 169 2.48 -0.24 -18.20
N GLY A 170 3.45 0.65 -17.94
CA GLY A 170 3.23 2.03 -17.58
C GLY A 170 4.35 2.96 -18.04
N GLU A 171 4.22 4.22 -17.67
CA GLU A 171 5.20 5.26 -18.05
C GLU A 171 5.70 5.98 -16.81
N TRP A 172 7.02 6.02 -16.65
CA TRP A 172 7.71 6.81 -15.64
C TRP A 172 8.18 8.11 -16.25
N ILE A 173 7.85 9.24 -15.64
CA ILE A 173 8.34 10.56 -16.06
C ILE A 173 9.38 11.04 -15.07
N ASP A 174 10.63 11.23 -15.51
CA ASP A 174 11.65 11.86 -14.69
C ASP A 174 11.44 13.39 -14.63
N ARG A 175 10.60 13.80 -13.69
CA ARG A 175 10.30 15.22 -13.43
C ARG A 175 11.52 16.02 -13.01
N THR A 176 12.50 15.40 -12.36
CA THR A 176 13.72 16.09 -11.90
C THR A 176 14.57 16.47 -13.11
N SER A 177 14.77 15.54 -14.02
CA SER A 177 15.52 15.79 -15.26
C SER A 177 14.78 16.77 -16.17
N CYS A 178 13.45 16.64 -16.29
CA CYS A 178 12.61 17.59 -17.02
C CYS A 178 12.76 19.03 -16.48
N TYR A 179 12.65 19.23 -15.16
CA TYR A 179 12.82 20.53 -14.52
C TYR A 179 14.23 21.10 -14.74
N ARG A 180 15.28 20.28 -14.61
CA ARG A 180 16.67 20.71 -14.85
C ARG A 180 16.91 21.13 -16.29
N SER A 181 16.33 20.42 -17.25
CA SER A 181 16.41 20.75 -18.68
C SER A 181 15.75 22.10 -18.99
N GLN A 182 14.53 22.30 -18.50
CA GLN A 182 13.77 23.55 -18.69
C GLN A 182 14.51 24.78 -18.16
N ARG A 183 15.28 24.64 -17.07
CA ARG A 183 16.08 25.75 -16.53
C ARG A 183 17.37 26.05 -17.29
N ARG A 184 17.88 25.10 -18.06
CA ARG A 184 19.10 25.27 -18.86
C ARG A 184 18.82 25.83 -20.25
N MET A 185 17.67 25.50 -20.83
CA MET A 185 17.33 25.82 -22.22
C MET A 185 16.54 27.14 -22.39
N GLU A 186 16.73 28.13 -21.50
CA GLU A 186 16.12 29.48 -21.52
C GLU A 186 14.78 29.60 -22.29
N GLY A 187 13.76 28.81 -21.90
CA GLY A 187 12.41 28.95 -22.44
C GLY A 187 11.98 27.95 -23.52
N GLU A 188 12.86 27.10 -24.06
CA GLU A 188 12.41 25.97 -24.89
C GLU A 188 11.79 24.87 -24.02
N LEU A 189 10.48 24.68 -24.15
CA LEU A 189 9.74 23.65 -23.44
C LEU A 189 10.16 22.26 -23.94
N SER A 190 11.15 21.63 -23.29
CA SER A 190 11.40 20.21 -23.49
C SER A 190 10.14 19.41 -23.14
N SER A 191 9.62 18.65 -24.11
CA SER A 191 8.40 17.88 -23.91
C SER A 191 8.59 16.84 -22.81
N ASN A 192 7.55 16.57 -22.02
CA ASN A 192 7.62 15.51 -20.99
C ASN A 192 7.99 14.15 -21.60
N GLN A 193 7.65 13.93 -22.87
CA GLN A 193 7.91 12.70 -23.59
C GLN A 193 9.41 12.38 -23.69
N ALA A 194 10.28 13.40 -23.80
CA ALA A 194 11.74 13.20 -23.79
C ALA A 194 12.27 12.65 -22.46
N PHE A 195 11.52 12.81 -21.37
CA PHE A 195 11.86 12.32 -20.02
C PHE A 195 10.96 11.16 -19.57
N THR A 196 10.19 10.59 -20.50
CA THR A 196 9.30 9.47 -20.23
C THR A 196 9.96 8.15 -20.62
N THR A 197 9.97 7.20 -19.70
CA THR A 197 10.47 5.84 -19.93
C THR A 197 9.33 4.84 -19.74
N ARG A 198 9.21 3.87 -20.66
CA ARG A 198 8.31 2.73 -20.51
C ARG A 198 8.88 1.78 -19.47
N VAL A 199 8.04 1.39 -18.51
CA VAL A 199 8.40 0.51 -17.40
C VAL A 199 7.28 -0.48 -17.16
N ARG A 200 7.61 -1.60 -16.50
CA ARG A 200 6.67 -2.71 -16.27
C ARG A 200 6.70 -3.15 -14.82
N ILE A 201 5.53 -3.30 -14.21
CA ILE A 201 5.40 -4.02 -12.94
C ILE A 201 5.53 -5.51 -13.26
N ARG A 202 6.47 -6.18 -12.59
CA ARG A 202 6.60 -7.63 -12.59
C ARG A 202 5.93 -8.16 -11.33
N LEU A 203 4.98 -9.08 -11.49
CA LEU A 203 4.32 -9.71 -10.37
C LEU A 203 5.11 -10.95 -9.93
N SER A 204 5.25 -11.13 -8.62
CA SER A 204 5.80 -12.34 -7.99
C SER A 204 4.68 -13.28 -7.59
N LYS A 205 4.99 -14.57 -7.42
CA LYS A 205 4.05 -15.52 -6.83
C LYS A 205 3.82 -15.20 -5.35
N LEU A 206 2.68 -15.64 -4.85
CA LEU A 206 2.40 -15.66 -3.43
C LEU A 206 3.37 -16.65 -2.75
N PRO A 207 4.03 -16.30 -1.62
CA PRO A 207 5.06 -17.15 -1.01
C PRO A 207 4.61 -18.59 -0.72
N CYS A 208 3.39 -18.80 -0.21
CA CYS A 208 2.86 -20.15 0.05
C CYS A 208 2.68 -21.00 -1.23
N TRP A 209 2.65 -20.36 -2.40
CA TRP A 209 2.49 -21.00 -3.71
C TRP A 209 3.70 -20.77 -4.62
N ASP A 210 4.85 -20.34 -4.08
CA ASP A 210 6.03 -20.02 -4.89
C ASP A 210 6.61 -21.24 -5.60
N HIS A 211 6.44 -22.42 -4.97
CA HIS A 211 6.84 -23.73 -5.48
C HIS A 211 6.02 -24.22 -6.69
N LEU A 212 4.82 -23.67 -6.92
CA LEU A 212 3.97 -24.07 -8.04
C LEU A 212 4.54 -23.56 -9.35
N GLU A 213 4.34 -24.27 -10.46
CA GLU A 213 4.61 -23.70 -11.77
C GLU A 213 3.67 -22.53 -12.08
N TRP A 214 4.06 -21.64 -13.00
CA TRP A 214 3.28 -20.44 -13.27
C TRP A 214 1.84 -20.72 -13.74
N GLU A 215 1.61 -21.83 -14.45
CA GLU A 215 0.25 -22.18 -14.87
C GLU A 215 -0.59 -22.69 -13.69
N GLU A 216 -0.03 -23.53 -12.83
CA GLU A 216 -0.68 -23.99 -11.59
C GLU A 216 -1.00 -22.81 -10.66
N TYR A 217 -0.08 -21.85 -10.53
CA TYR A 217 -0.34 -20.61 -9.80
C TYR A 217 -1.52 -19.81 -10.39
N ARG A 218 -1.61 -19.73 -11.72
CA ARG A 218 -2.74 -19.08 -12.39
C ARG A 218 -4.04 -19.85 -12.17
N ASP A 219 -3.99 -21.16 -12.10
CA ASP A 219 -5.16 -21.99 -11.81
C ASP A 219 -5.70 -21.71 -10.40
N GLN A 220 -4.81 -21.61 -9.39
CA GLN A 220 -5.18 -21.19 -8.04
C GLN A 220 -5.85 -19.82 -8.04
N VAL A 221 -5.24 -18.83 -8.73
CA VAL A 221 -5.81 -17.48 -8.82
C VAL A 221 -7.13 -17.45 -9.60
N ARG A 222 -7.28 -18.30 -10.62
CA ARG A 222 -8.54 -18.43 -11.36
C ARG A 222 -9.65 -19.00 -10.48
N SER A 223 -9.32 -19.94 -9.60
CA SER A 223 -10.24 -20.46 -8.58
C SER A 223 -10.72 -19.35 -7.64
N LEU A 224 -9.79 -18.55 -7.09
CA LEU A 224 -10.13 -17.40 -6.24
C LEU A 224 -11.05 -16.40 -6.97
N ILE A 225 -10.78 -16.09 -8.23
CA ILE A 225 -11.60 -15.16 -9.01
C ILE A 225 -13.01 -15.72 -9.27
N ARG A 226 -13.14 -17.02 -9.55
CA ARG A 226 -14.45 -17.66 -9.72
C ARG A 226 -15.28 -17.58 -8.44
N GLU A 227 -14.66 -17.82 -7.28
CA GLU A 227 -15.33 -17.67 -5.98
C GLU A 227 -15.79 -16.21 -5.75
N ILE A 228 -14.93 -15.23 -6.03
CA ILE A 228 -15.28 -13.80 -5.94
C ILE A 228 -16.47 -13.45 -6.83
N GLU A 229 -16.48 -13.95 -8.07
CA GLU A 229 -17.58 -13.74 -9.03
C GLU A 229 -18.89 -14.35 -8.53
N GLN A 230 -18.85 -15.57 -7.99
CA GLN A 230 -20.01 -16.25 -7.41
C GLN A 230 -20.56 -15.50 -6.19
N ILE A 231 -19.71 -15.14 -5.23
CA ILE A 231 -20.11 -14.37 -4.04
C ILE A 231 -20.72 -13.02 -4.44
N THR A 232 -20.13 -12.35 -5.44
CA THR A 232 -20.63 -11.05 -5.95
C THR A 232 -21.98 -11.20 -6.63
N ALA A 233 -22.14 -12.20 -7.49
CA ALA A 233 -23.40 -12.50 -8.16
C ALA A 233 -24.51 -12.86 -7.16
N GLN A 234 -24.22 -13.72 -6.18
CA GLN A 234 -25.18 -14.11 -5.15
C GLN A 234 -25.62 -12.92 -4.30
N ARG A 235 -24.68 -12.06 -3.89
CA ARG A 235 -24.97 -10.85 -3.12
C ARG A 235 -25.90 -9.90 -3.88
N HIS A 236 -25.64 -9.66 -5.17
CA HIS A 236 -26.51 -8.83 -6.00
C HIS A 236 -27.89 -9.45 -6.23
N THR A 237 -27.94 -10.77 -6.44
CA THR A 237 -29.20 -11.52 -6.57
C THR A 237 -30.05 -11.38 -5.30
N ASN A 238 -29.46 -11.62 -4.12
CA ASN A 238 -30.15 -11.53 -2.83
C ASN A 238 -30.66 -10.11 -2.53
N GLN A 239 -29.97 -9.07 -3.02
CA GLN A 239 -30.31 -7.68 -2.76
C GLN A 239 -31.17 -7.05 -3.86
N GLY A 240 -31.40 -7.73 -4.99
CA GLY A 240 -32.06 -7.16 -6.16
C GLY A 240 -31.28 -5.99 -6.79
N THR A 241 -29.96 -5.95 -6.63
CA THR A 241 -29.08 -4.88 -7.13
C THR A 241 -28.21 -5.36 -8.28
N ARG A 242 -27.44 -4.45 -8.87
CA ARG A 242 -26.41 -4.76 -9.87
C ARG A 242 -25.16 -3.92 -9.60
N PRO A 243 -23.97 -4.38 -10.02
CA PRO A 243 -22.77 -3.55 -9.93
C PRO A 243 -22.95 -2.24 -10.71
N LEU A 244 -22.34 -1.16 -10.23
CA LEU A 244 -22.37 0.17 -10.86
C LEU A 244 -21.94 0.13 -12.34
N GLY A 245 -20.91 -0.68 -12.62
CA GLY A 245 -20.41 -0.95 -13.96
C GLY A 245 -19.29 -0.01 -14.40
N ARG A 246 -18.40 -0.53 -15.24
CA ARG A 246 -17.18 0.13 -15.73
C ARG A 246 -17.42 1.54 -16.25
N ARG A 247 -18.46 1.74 -17.08
CA ARG A 247 -18.78 3.05 -17.69
C ARG A 247 -19.15 4.09 -16.63
N ALA A 248 -19.93 3.71 -15.62
CA ALA A 248 -20.33 4.62 -14.57
C ALA A 248 -19.19 4.93 -13.60
N VAL A 249 -18.33 3.95 -13.28
CA VAL A 249 -17.09 4.17 -12.51
C VAL A 249 -16.22 5.25 -13.18
N LEU A 250 -15.98 5.13 -14.49
CA LEU A 250 -15.16 6.09 -15.25
C LEU A 250 -15.75 7.51 -15.27
N ARG A 251 -17.07 7.67 -15.11
CA ARG A 251 -17.76 8.97 -15.08
C ARG A 251 -17.82 9.61 -13.70
N GLN A 252 -17.41 8.91 -12.64
CA GLN A 252 -17.43 9.46 -11.29
C GLN A 252 -16.51 10.68 -11.21
N ASN A 253 -17.01 11.77 -10.62
CA ASN A 253 -16.21 12.96 -10.39
C ASN A 253 -15.04 12.62 -9.42
N PRO A 254 -13.77 12.81 -9.82
CA PRO A 254 -12.62 12.51 -8.97
C PRO A 254 -12.57 13.30 -7.65
N GLN A 255 -13.21 14.47 -7.60
CA GLN A 255 -13.28 15.27 -6.38
C GLN A 255 -14.42 14.82 -5.46
N HIS A 256 -15.35 13.98 -5.91
CA HIS A 256 -16.42 13.46 -5.06
C HIS A 256 -15.84 12.58 -3.93
N ARG A 257 -16.59 12.46 -2.84
CA ARG A 257 -16.29 11.58 -1.70
C ARG A 257 -17.54 10.81 -1.27
N PRO A 258 -17.41 9.57 -0.79
CA PRO A 258 -18.55 8.85 -0.22
C PRO A 258 -19.07 9.58 1.02
N GLN A 259 -20.38 9.48 1.27
CA GLN A 259 -21.01 10.08 2.45
C GLN A 259 -20.46 9.49 3.76
N ARG A 260 -20.21 8.17 3.77
CA ARG A 260 -19.62 7.46 4.90
C ARG A 260 -18.42 6.64 4.43
N ALA A 261 -17.29 6.81 5.12
CA ALA A 261 -16.11 5.99 4.90
C ALA A 261 -15.98 4.97 6.05
N LYS A 262 -15.94 3.68 5.73
CA LYS A 262 -15.74 2.63 6.72
C LYS A 262 -14.40 2.82 7.42
N ARG A 263 -14.43 2.83 8.76
CA ARG A 263 -13.25 2.80 9.62
C ARG A 263 -13.37 1.57 10.51
N SER A 264 -12.35 0.72 10.47
CA SER A 264 -12.24 -0.45 11.33
C SER A 264 -10.84 -0.48 11.94
N ARG A 265 -10.71 -1.10 13.10
CA ARG A 265 -9.39 -1.30 13.71
C ARG A 265 -8.57 -2.23 12.82
N THR A 266 -7.36 -1.79 12.49
CA THR A 266 -6.42 -2.62 11.74
C THR A 266 -5.84 -3.69 12.67
N PRO A 267 -5.87 -4.98 12.28
CA PRO A 267 -5.20 -6.02 13.04
C PRO A 267 -3.67 -5.82 13.04
N LEU A 268 -2.98 -6.52 13.94
CA LEU A 268 -1.51 -6.58 13.92
C LEU A 268 -1.02 -7.45 12.76
N VAL A 269 -1.70 -8.58 12.54
CA VAL A 269 -1.36 -9.65 11.61
C VAL A 269 -2.65 -10.27 11.02
N HIS A 270 -2.60 -10.63 9.75
CA HIS A 270 -3.53 -11.55 9.11
C HIS A 270 -3.00 -12.97 9.31
N ALA A 271 -3.72 -13.75 10.11
CA ALA A 271 -3.36 -15.11 10.49
C ALA A 271 -4.65 -15.95 10.50
N ALA A 272 -4.56 -17.18 10.03
CA ALA A 272 -5.65 -18.13 9.97
C ALA A 272 -5.87 -18.76 11.36
N SER A 273 -4.79 -19.12 12.05
CA SER A 273 -4.89 -19.70 13.39
C SER A 273 -4.73 -18.68 14.53
N ARG A 274 -5.26 -19.05 15.71
CA ARG A 274 -4.99 -18.33 16.95
C ARG A 274 -3.51 -18.41 17.34
N ALA A 275 -2.88 -19.56 17.14
CA ALA A 275 -1.48 -19.79 17.48
C ALA A 275 -0.54 -18.86 16.69
N ALA A 276 -0.71 -18.80 15.36
CA ALA A 276 0.05 -17.88 14.50
C ALA A 276 -0.12 -16.42 14.92
N ARG A 277 -1.37 -16.01 15.22
CA ARG A 277 -1.65 -14.67 15.74
C ARG A 277 -0.88 -14.40 17.04
N LEU A 278 -0.93 -15.31 18.02
CA LEU A 278 -0.23 -15.13 19.31
C LEU A 278 1.28 -15.05 19.14
N ARG A 279 1.88 -15.88 18.29
CA ARG A 279 3.32 -15.86 17.96
C ARG A 279 3.78 -14.49 17.46
N VAL A 280 3.05 -13.91 16.50
CA VAL A 280 3.40 -12.58 15.96
C VAL A 280 3.16 -11.47 16.99
N LEU A 281 2.10 -11.59 17.80
CA LEU A 281 1.84 -10.64 18.89
C LEU A 281 2.98 -10.64 19.93
N GLU A 282 3.48 -11.81 20.31
CA GLU A 282 4.59 -11.96 21.24
C GLU A 282 5.88 -11.35 20.69
N ALA A 283 6.25 -11.68 19.44
CA ALA A 283 7.41 -11.10 18.77
C ALA A 283 7.32 -9.57 18.70
N TYR A 284 6.17 -9.02 18.33
CA TYR A 284 5.94 -7.58 18.29
C TYR A 284 6.04 -6.94 19.68
N ARG A 285 5.49 -7.58 20.72
CA ARG A 285 5.58 -7.07 22.10
C ARG A 285 7.03 -7.03 22.58
N ALA A 286 7.81 -8.08 22.33
CA ALA A 286 9.23 -8.12 22.67
C ALA A 286 10.01 -7.01 21.95
N PHE A 287 9.77 -6.83 20.64
CA PHE A 287 10.35 -5.74 19.85
C PHE A 287 10.00 -4.35 20.43
N VAL A 288 8.72 -4.10 20.74
CA VAL A 288 8.27 -2.82 21.31
C VAL A 288 8.88 -2.57 22.69
N ALA A 289 9.00 -3.60 23.53
CA ALA A 289 9.62 -3.49 24.85
C ALA A 289 11.09 -3.05 24.74
N ARG A 290 11.88 -3.74 23.90
CA ARG A 290 13.27 -3.40 23.61
C ARG A 290 13.41 -1.98 23.05
N TYR A 291 12.55 -1.61 22.09
CA TYR A 291 12.54 -0.26 21.53
C TYR A 291 12.28 0.80 22.59
N ARG A 292 11.28 0.59 23.46
CA ARG A 292 10.93 1.55 24.52
C ARG A 292 12.04 1.69 25.56
N GLN A 293 12.69 0.60 25.91
CA GLN A 293 13.85 0.63 26.80
C GLN A 293 14.98 1.46 26.19
N ALA A 294 15.32 1.24 24.92
CA ALA A 294 16.33 2.01 24.21
C ALA A 294 15.94 3.50 24.11
N ALA A 295 14.69 3.80 23.75
CA ALA A 295 14.19 5.17 23.69
C ALA A 295 14.23 5.89 25.05
N LYS A 296 13.97 5.19 26.16
CA LYS A 296 14.08 5.76 27.51
C LYS A 296 15.53 6.13 27.83
N GLN A 297 16.48 5.25 27.52
CA GLN A 297 17.91 5.52 27.72
C GLN A 297 18.41 6.68 26.85
N LEU A 298 17.96 6.76 25.59
CA LEU A 298 18.29 7.88 24.70
C LEU A 298 17.81 9.21 25.29
N LYS A 299 16.57 9.25 25.80
CA LYS A 299 16.01 10.44 26.47
C LYS A 299 16.78 10.86 27.72
N GLN A 300 17.51 9.94 28.35
CA GLN A 300 18.38 10.20 29.49
C GLN A 300 19.80 10.63 29.07
N GLY A 301 20.03 10.94 27.79
CA GLY A 301 21.32 11.41 27.27
C GLY A 301 22.29 10.31 26.85
N ARG A 302 21.90 9.03 26.90
CA ARG A 302 22.76 7.91 26.46
C ARG A 302 22.74 7.79 24.94
N LEU A 303 23.64 8.52 24.26
CA LEU A 303 23.69 8.57 22.80
C LEU A 303 24.09 7.25 22.12
N GLY A 304 24.85 6.37 22.81
CA GLY A 304 25.32 5.09 22.28
C GLY A 304 24.34 3.91 22.40
N VAL A 305 23.09 4.15 22.81
CA VAL A 305 22.12 3.06 23.02
C VAL A 305 21.74 2.36 21.71
N ARG A 306 21.79 1.02 21.71
CA ARG A 306 21.38 0.21 20.57
C ARG A 306 19.88 -0.03 20.57
N PHE A 307 19.21 0.40 19.51
CA PHE A 307 17.80 0.07 19.26
C PHE A 307 17.66 -1.34 18.68
N PRO A 308 16.51 -2.01 18.81
CA PRO A 308 16.30 -3.31 18.17
C PRO A 308 16.47 -3.21 16.65
N PRO A 309 17.09 -4.22 16.00
CA PRO A 309 17.23 -4.26 14.54
C PRO A 309 15.91 -4.05 13.80
N GLY A 310 15.96 -3.45 12.61
CA GLY A 310 14.78 -3.15 11.80
C GLY A 310 13.89 -1.99 12.30
N SER A 311 14.26 -1.33 13.41
CA SER A 311 13.54 -0.17 13.92
C SER A 311 14.03 1.17 13.35
N PHE A 312 13.21 2.22 13.51
CA PHE A 312 13.58 3.60 13.23
C PHE A 312 13.74 4.34 14.56
N PRO A 313 14.97 4.55 15.05
CA PRO A 313 15.20 5.36 16.26
C PRO A 313 14.61 6.76 16.11
N PRO A 314 14.23 7.42 17.22
CA PRO A 314 13.85 8.84 17.18
C PRO A 314 14.98 9.69 16.59
N ALA A 315 14.63 10.67 15.76
CA ALA A 315 15.60 11.67 15.33
C ALA A 315 16.12 12.45 16.54
N LEU A 316 17.43 12.76 16.53
CA LEU A 316 18.00 13.63 17.55
C LEU A 316 17.50 15.07 17.33
N PRO A 317 17.34 15.86 18.41
CA PRO A 317 17.04 17.28 18.29
C PRO A 317 18.08 18.00 17.43
N PHE A 318 17.65 19.10 16.79
CA PHE A 318 18.57 20.01 16.12
C PHE A 318 19.61 20.55 17.12
N VAL A 319 20.88 20.51 16.74
CA VAL A 319 21.97 21.11 17.52
C VAL A 319 22.29 22.45 16.89
N ALA A 320 21.91 23.54 17.55
CA ALA A 320 22.25 24.88 17.11
C ALA A 320 23.75 25.16 17.33
N SER A 321 24.40 25.88 16.41
CA SER A 321 25.65 26.57 16.71
C SER A 321 25.38 27.66 17.75
N ARG A 322 26.31 27.89 18.69
CA ARG A 322 26.17 28.84 19.83
C ARG A 322 25.96 30.33 19.45
N SER A 323 25.62 30.65 18.22
CA SER A 323 25.53 32.01 17.67
C SER A 323 24.10 32.46 17.37
N CYS A 324 23.11 32.02 18.14
CA CYS A 324 21.79 32.66 18.15
C CYS A 324 21.65 33.42 19.47
N VAL A 325 22.09 34.67 19.46
CA VAL A 325 21.72 35.64 20.50
C VAL A 325 20.19 35.80 20.44
N PRO A 326 19.47 35.76 21.57
CA PRO A 326 18.04 36.03 21.55
C PRO A 326 17.81 37.46 21.05
N VAL A 327 17.01 37.59 19.99
CA VAL A 327 16.40 38.88 19.66
C VAL A 327 15.38 39.13 20.75
N THR A 328 15.71 40.07 21.64
CA THR A 328 14.81 40.62 22.67
C THR A 328 13.63 41.33 22.06
#